data_AF-A0A1G7ZIR6-F1
#
_entry.id   AF-A0A1G7ZIR6-F1
#
_cell.length_a   1.000
_cell.length_b   1.000
_cell.length_c   1.000
_cell.angle_alpha   90.00
_cell.angle_beta   90.00
_cell.angle_gamma   90.00
#
_symmetry.space_group_name_H-M   'P 1'
#
loop_
_entity.id
_entity.type
_entity.pdbx_description
1 polymer ?
#
loop_
_entity_poly.entity_id
_entity_poly.type
_entity_poly.pdbx_seq_one_letter_code
_entity_poly.pdbx_strand_id
1 'polypeptide(L)'
;MNLFRRRAAEPTPRRDPTAFVAEILHRIGEQYGGFDAIAPFVPDAGGPGMEVTIHIAGPSDPERESLLQGTGIIRTVRVFADRSEVYDGARLIASFDDLTTADVFGTGR
;
A
#
# COMPACT_ATOMS: atom_id res chain seq x y z
N MET A 1 17.09 28.08 29.22
CA MET A 1 17.78 26.98 28.53
C MET A 1 16.71 26.09 27.91
N ASN A 2 16.49 26.20 26.60
CA ASN A 2 15.41 25.49 25.90
C ASN A 2 15.88 24.08 25.52
N LEU A 3 15.16 23.08 26.04
CA LEU A 3 15.32 21.67 25.71
C LEU A 3 14.75 21.41 24.32
N PHE A 4 15.62 21.38 23.31
CA PHE A 4 15.23 20.91 21.97
C PHE A 4 15.01 19.39 22.02
N ARG A 5 13.73 19.00 22.00
CA ARG A 5 13.29 17.62 21.77
C ARG A 5 13.81 17.18 20.40
N ARG A 6 14.80 16.28 20.37
CA ARG A 6 15.27 15.61 19.15
C ARG A 6 14.05 14.97 18.48
N ARG A 7 13.61 15.48 17.31
CA ARG A 7 12.73 14.71 16.42
C ARG A 7 13.49 13.43 16.09
N ALA A 8 12.86 12.28 16.32
CA ALA A 8 13.34 11.03 15.76
C ALA A 8 13.56 11.27 14.26
N ALA A 9 14.73 10.89 13.76
CA ALA A 9 15.00 10.95 12.33
C ALA A 9 13.87 10.21 11.61
N GLU A 10 13.29 10.84 10.58
CA GLU A 10 12.31 10.16 9.74
C GLU A 10 12.92 8.83 9.28
N PRO A 11 12.21 7.70 9.45
CA PRO A 11 12.71 6.42 8.99
C PRO A 11 13.03 6.56 7.51
N THR A 12 14.22 6.13 7.11
CA THR A 12 14.65 6.14 5.71
C THR A 12 13.57 5.44 4.88
N PRO A 13 13.07 6.04 3.79
CA PRO A 13 11.97 5.46 3.02
C PRO A 13 12.35 4.06 2.57
N ARG A 14 11.45 3.10 2.85
CA ARG A 14 11.59 1.71 2.44
C ARG A 14 11.63 1.68 0.91
N ARG A 15 12.74 1.22 0.32
CA ARG A 15 12.87 1.11 -1.14
C ARG A 15 12.18 -0.12 -1.71
N ASP A 16 11.97 -1.12 -0.86
CA ASP A 16 11.33 -2.38 -1.21
C ASP A 16 9.89 -2.42 -0.70
N PRO A 17 8.97 -3.07 -1.42
CA PRO A 17 7.60 -3.24 -0.96
C PRO A 17 7.54 -4.08 0.31
N THR A 18 6.47 -3.93 1.10
CA THR A 18 6.13 -4.92 2.13
C THR A 18 5.93 -6.32 1.51
N ALA A 19 6.14 -7.40 2.26
CA ALA A 19 6.01 -8.77 1.74
C ALA A 19 4.60 -9.03 1.16
N PHE A 20 3.56 -8.54 1.85
CA PHE A 20 2.19 -8.55 1.37
C PHE A 20 2.05 -7.84 0.00
N VAL A 21 2.59 -6.62 -0.12
CA VAL A 21 2.56 -5.86 -1.38
C VAL A 21 3.36 -6.56 -2.48
N ALA A 22 4.50 -7.15 -2.16
CA ALA A 22 5.31 -7.91 -3.10
C ALA A 22 4.52 -9.07 -3.72
N GLU A 23 3.78 -9.82 -2.90
CA GLU A 23 2.95 -10.93 -3.35
C GLU A 23 1.79 -10.46 -4.23
N ILE A 24 1.09 -9.38 -3.83
CA ILE A 24 0.03 -8.77 -4.66
C ILE A 24 0.58 -8.38 -6.03
N LEU A 25 1.69 -7.63 -6.06
CA LEU A 25 2.32 -7.14 -7.29
C LEU A 25 2.74 -8.30 -8.21
N HIS A 26 3.33 -9.35 -7.63
CA HIS A 26 3.69 -10.56 -8.36
C HIS A 26 2.48 -11.19 -9.06
N ARG A 27 1.35 -11.33 -8.34
CA ARG A 27 0.14 -11.97 -8.88
C ARG A 27 -0.58 -11.14 -9.93
N ILE A 28 -0.61 -9.81 -9.78
CA ILE A 28 -1.27 -8.93 -10.76
C ILE A 28 -0.34 -8.54 -11.93
N GLY A 29 0.94 -8.95 -11.88
CA GLY A 29 1.92 -8.68 -12.93
C GLY A 29 2.39 -7.23 -12.99
N GLU A 30 2.27 -6.49 -11.89
CA GLU A 30 2.62 -5.07 -11.78
C GLU A 30 3.96 -4.91 -11.05
N GLN A 31 4.69 -3.83 -11.35
CA GLN A 31 5.98 -3.56 -10.72
C GLN A 31 5.85 -2.51 -9.61
N TYR A 32 6.66 -2.61 -8.56
CA TYR A 32 6.61 -1.66 -7.46
C TYR A 32 7.13 -0.26 -7.88
N GLY A 33 6.33 0.77 -7.61
CA GLY A 33 6.64 2.17 -7.89
C GLY A 33 7.43 2.88 -6.80
N GLY A 34 7.78 2.20 -5.70
CA GLY A 34 8.61 2.78 -4.63
C GLY A 34 7.85 3.37 -3.44
N PHE A 35 6.54 3.14 -3.36
CA PHE A 35 5.77 3.53 -2.17
C PHE A 35 4.58 2.59 -1.93
N ASP A 36 4.42 2.15 -0.68
CA ASP A 36 3.19 1.54 -0.18
C ASP A 36 2.84 2.09 1.22
N ALA A 37 1.54 2.21 1.48
CA ALA A 37 1.00 2.64 2.77
C ALA A 37 -0.18 1.76 3.16
N ILE A 38 -0.24 1.38 4.43
CA ILE A 38 -1.28 0.53 5.00
C ILE A 38 -2.02 1.34 6.06
N ALA A 39 -3.34 1.42 5.97
CA ALA A 39 -4.18 2.11 6.93
C ALA A 39 -5.43 1.27 7.28
N PRO A 40 -5.97 1.35 8.50
CA PRO A 40 -7.28 0.77 8.80
C PRO A 40 -8.37 1.41 7.95
N PHE A 41 -9.42 0.65 7.61
CA PHE A 41 -10.62 1.26 7.06
C PHE A 41 -11.21 2.29 8.02
N VAL A 42 -11.75 3.37 7.46
CA VAL A 42 -12.68 4.23 8.19
C VAL A 42 -13.91 3.39 8.60
N PRO A 43 -14.46 3.59 9.82
CA PRO A 43 -15.49 2.72 10.39
C PRO A 43 -16.72 2.44 9.51
N ASP A 44 -17.03 3.34 8.57
CA ASP A 44 -18.23 3.27 7.72
C ASP A 44 -18.00 2.57 6.36
N ALA A 45 -16.80 2.04 6.08
CA ALA A 45 -16.43 1.48 4.78
C ALA A 45 -16.61 -0.05 4.63
N GLY A 46 -17.49 -0.68 5.43
CA GLY A 46 -17.89 -2.07 5.21
C GLY A 46 -17.29 -3.12 6.17
N GLY A 47 -16.85 -2.72 7.36
CA GLY A 47 -16.42 -3.62 8.43
C GLY A 47 -14.92 -3.56 8.74
N PRO A 48 -14.41 -4.40 9.65
CA PRO A 48 -13.00 -4.40 10.03
C PRO A 48 -12.14 -4.87 8.85
N GLY A 49 -11.23 -4.01 8.41
CA GLY A 49 -10.30 -4.31 7.33
C GLY A 49 -9.23 -3.23 7.20
N MET A 50 -8.35 -3.42 6.23
CA MET A 50 -7.24 -2.52 5.93
C MET A 50 -7.32 -2.06 4.48
N GLU A 51 -6.97 -0.80 4.24
CA GLU A 51 -6.71 -0.29 2.91
C GLU A 51 -5.20 -0.16 2.71
N VAL A 52 -4.71 -0.69 1.58
CA VAL A 52 -3.32 -0.60 1.16
C VAL A 52 -3.25 0.21 -0.12
N THR A 53 -2.52 1.33 -0.08
CA THR A 53 -2.24 2.17 -1.24
C THR A 53 -0.86 1.81 -1.76
N ILE A 54 -0.77 1.46 -3.04
CA ILE A 54 0.48 1.03 -3.68
C ILE A 54 0.74 1.93 -4.89
N HIS A 55 1.93 2.53 -4.97
CA HIS A 55 2.40 3.14 -6.20
C HIS A 55 2.99 2.06 -7.10
N ILE A 56 2.59 2.04 -8.38
CA ILE A 56 3.05 1.06 -9.38
C ILE A 56 4.09 1.70 -10.30
N ALA A 57 5.04 0.95 -10.84
CA ALA A 57 5.99 1.47 -11.83
C ALA A 57 5.30 1.82 -13.17
N GLY A 58 5.87 2.77 -13.91
CA GLY A 58 5.23 3.35 -15.08
C GLY A 58 5.63 4.81 -15.29
N PRO A 59 5.16 5.45 -16.38
CA PRO A 59 5.43 6.85 -16.62
C PRO A 59 4.84 7.70 -15.49
N SER A 60 5.65 8.59 -14.93
CA SER A 60 5.16 9.52 -13.94
C SER A 60 4.13 10.46 -14.55
N ASP A 61 3.08 10.79 -13.80
CA ASP A 61 2.17 11.89 -14.16
C ASP A 61 2.98 13.19 -14.37
N PRO A 62 2.91 13.82 -15.56
CA PRO A 62 3.67 15.03 -15.86
C PRO A 62 3.27 16.24 -15.01
N GLU A 63 2.09 16.25 -14.42
CA GLU A 63 1.63 17.32 -13.52
C GLU A 63 2.07 17.11 -12.06
N ARG A 64 2.76 15.99 -11.76
CA ARG A 64 3.17 15.66 -10.39
C ARG A 64 4.34 16.51 -9.90
N GLU A 65 4.29 16.91 -8.63
CA GLU A 65 5.43 17.50 -7.94
C GLU A 65 6.64 16.57 -7.94
N SER A 66 7.80 17.12 -8.32
CA SER A 66 9.07 16.39 -8.49
C SER A 66 9.64 15.82 -7.18
N LEU A 67 9.16 16.28 -6.04
CA LEU A 67 9.61 15.84 -4.71
C LEU A 67 8.85 14.61 -4.19
N LEU A 68 7.70 14.28 -4.78
CA LEU A 68 6.92 13.10 -4.39
C LEU A 68 7.56 11.83 -4.97
N GLN A 69 7.58 10.74 -4.22
CA GLN A 69 8.06 9.43 -4.69
C GLN A 69 6.93 8.64 -5.36
N GLY A 70 7.24 7.74 -6.31
CA GLY A 70 6.25 6.98 -7.07
C GLY A 70 6.14 7.36 -8.54
N THR A 71 5.09 6.88 -9.19
CA THR A 71 4.70 7.27 -10.56
C THR A 71 3.43 8.11 -10.57
N GLY A 72 2.64 8.11 -9.49
CA GLY A 72 1.29 8.67 -9.48
C GLY A 72 0.24 7.68 -10.00
N ILE A 73 0.66 6.51 -10.49
CA ILE A 73 -0.23 5.38 -10.78
C ILE A 73 -0.43 4.62 -9.48
N ILE A 74 -1.69 4.53 -9.03
CA ILE A 74 -2.06 3.95 -7.74
C ILE A 74 -2.87 2.66 -7.95
N ARG A 75 -2.62 1.68 -7.09
CA ARG A 75 -3.55 0.57 -6.82
C ARG A 75 -3.99 0.65 -5.38
N THR A 76 -5.26 0.38 -5.16
CA THR A 76 -5.84 0.29 -3.83
C THR A 76 -6.18 -1.18 -3.57
N VAL A 77 -5.63 -1.76 -2.52
CA VAL A 77 -6.01 -3.10 -2.05
C VAL A 77 -6.88 -2.95 -0.83
N ARG A 78 -8.06 -3.53 -0.88
CA ARG A 78 -8.95 -3.69 0.26
C ARG A 78 -8.72 -5.07 0.85
N VAL A 79 -8.37 -5.12 2.13
CA VAL A 79 -8.00 -6.35 2.81
C VAL A 79 -8.99 -6.63 3.93
N PHE A 80 -9.63 -7.78 3.85
CA PHE A 80 -10.63 -8.27 4.79
C PHE A 80 -10.09 -9.50 5.55
N ALA A 81 -10.88 -10.00 6.49
CA ALA A 81 -10.53 -11.19 7.26
C ALA A 81 -10.51 -12.47 6.42
N ASP A 82 -11.23 -12.49 5.30
CA ASP A 82 -11.46 -13.66 4.45
C ASP A 82 -10.90 -13.52 3.03
N ARG A 83 -10.54 -12.31 2.58
CA ARG A 83 -10.02 -12.06 1.23
C ARG A 83 -9.34 -10.71 1.09
N SER A 84 -8.71 -10.50 -0.05
CA SER A 84 -8.24 -9.21 -0.56
C SER A 84 -8.83 -8.89 -1.93
N GLU A 85 -9.02 -7.61 -2.20
CA GLU A 85 -9.57 -7.09 -3.45
C GLU A 85 -8.68 -5.94 -3.96
N VAL A 86 -8.17 -6.06 -5.19
CA VAL A 86 -7.28 -5.07 -5.80
C VAL A 86 -8.05 -4.20 -6.79
N TYR A 87 -7.90 -2.88 -6.66
CA TYR A 87 -8.60 -1.89 -7.46
C TYR A 87 -7.64 -0.99 -8.25
N ASP A 88 -8.09 -0.63 -9.45
CA ASP A 88 -7.60 0.49 -10.26
C ASP A 88 -8.66 1.58 -10.27
N GLY A 89 -8.47 2.62 -9.43
CA GLY A 89 -9.52 3.59 -9.13
C GLY A 89 -10.76 2.90 -8.54
N ALA A 90 -11.91 3.00 -9.23
CA ALA A 90 -13.15 2.35 -8.82
C ALA A 90 -13.32 0.91 -9.36
N ARG A 91 -12.43 0.46 -10.26
CA ARG A 91 -12.56 -0.82 -10.94
C ARG A 91 -11.84 -1.92 -10.17
N LEU A 92 -12.56 -2.98 -9.80
CA LEU A 92 -11.94 -4.21 -9.29
C LEU A 92 -11.19 -4.92 -10.42
N ILE A 93 -9.92 -5.27 -10.18
CA ILE A 93 -9.05 -5.93 -11.17
C ILE A 93 -8.59 -7.34 -10.74
N ALA A 94 -8.55 -7.62 -9.43
CA ALA A 94 -8.23 -8.94 -8.90
C ALA A 94 -8.85 -9.15 -7.52
N SER A 95 -9.07 -10.40 -7.14
CA SER A 95 -9.45 -10.80 -5.79
C SER A 95 -8.73 -12.09 -5.39
N PHE A 96 -8.35 -12.19 -4.12
CA PHE A 96 -7.56 -13.29 -3.56
C PHE A 96 -8.17 -13.73 -2.23
N ASP A 97 -8.70 -14.95 -2.16
CA ASP A 97 -9.31 -15.49 -0.94
C ASP A 97 -8.26 -16.05 0.06
N ASP A 98 -6.98 -16.09 -0.35
CA ASP A 98 -5.86 -16.60 0.44
C ASP A 98 -4.94 -15.49 0.98
N LEU A 99 -5.20 -14.22 0.65
CA LEU A 99 -4.49 -13.05 1.17
C LEU A 99 -5.45 -12.23 2.03
N THR A 100 -5.12 -12.09 3.31
CA THR A 100 -6.03 -11.56 4.34
C THR A 100 -5.33 -10.55 5.24
N THR A 101 -6.06 -9.99 6.20
CA THR A 101 -5.50 -9.08 7.20
C THR A 101 -4.37 -9.72 8.02
N ALA A 102 -4.32 -11.05 8.17
CA ALA A 102 -3.20 -11.73 8.84
C ALA A 102 -1.88 -11.58 8.09
N ASP A 103 -1.93 -11.60 6.75
CA ASP A 103 -0.75 -11.51 5.89
C ASP A 103 -0.17 -10.08 5.90
N VAL A 104 -1.02 -9.07 6.08
CA VAL A 104 -0.60 -7.66 6.22
C VAL A 104 0.30 -7.44 7.44
N PHE A 105 0.01 -8.12 8.56
CA PHE A 105 0.78 -7.99 9.79
C PHE A 105 1.92 -9.01 9.92
N GLY A 106 2.14 -9.85 8.89
CA GLY A 106 3.16 -10.90 8.92
C GLY A 106 2.87 -12.04 9.88
N THR A 107 1.59 -12.27 10.22
CA THR A 107 1.15 -13.43 11.03
C THR A 107 0.72 -14.62 10.17
N GLY A 108 0.71 -14.48 8.85
CA GLY A 108 0.47 -15.55 7.87
C GLY A 108 1.77 -16.21 7.40
N ARG A 109 2.00 -17.42 7.90
CA ARG A 109 3.01 -18.46 7.51
C ARG A 109 4.49 -18.11 7.41
#